data_AF-A0A7X3P2J5-F1
#
_entry.id   AF-A0A7X3P2J5-F1
#
_cell.length_a   1.000
_cell.length_b   1.000
_cell.length_c   1.000
_cell.angle_alpha   90.00
_cell.angle_beta   90.00
_cell.angle_gamma   90.00
#
_symmetry.space_group_name_H-M   'P 1'
#
loop_
_entity.id
_entity.type
_entity.pdbx_description
1 polymer ?
#
loop_
_entity_poly.entity_id
_entity_poly.type
_entity_poly.pdbx_seq_one_letter_code
_entity_poly.pdbx_strand_id
1 'polypeptide(L)'
;MSQLEEKYSVYLDSTWTTKHAHALLKVFESMSPNLDLQFSRWRITDDGLEHDIKIESKDKLKFVTISRDVFPVEESQEVVSPGKHLYYAVVQYVTENGTNRALIELILQARYGISVPSYDSLPDETKNKTTKRYSDFENHDLMLIISVFEEFPQALHKIPRLKYIVRRVDNEDDENRGVSHALTSRGYIEFAESIFTRRHFREFIITRRIIAHEKAHFLW
;
A
#
# COMPACT_ATOMS: atom_id res chain seq x y z
N MET A 1 -17.56 24.96 -4.90
CA MET A 1 -17.03 23.67 -5.41
C MET A 1 -16.07 23.16 -4.33
N SER A 2 -15.98 21.85 -4.11
CA SER A 2 -15.14 21.32 -3.01
C SER A 2 -13.67 21.20 -3.44
N GLN A 3 -12.71 21.28 -2.52
CA GLN A 3 -11.28 21.11 -2.87
C GLN A 3 -10.98 19.73 -3.47
N LEU A 4 -11.74 18.70 -3.08
CA LEU A 4 -11.66 17.35 -3.64
C LEU A 4 -12.03 17.32 -5.12
N GLU A 5 -13.08 18.06 -5.49
CA GLU A 5 -13.52 18.16 -6.87
C GLU A 5 -12.54 18.96 -7.72
N GLU A 6 -12.05 20.09 -7.19
CA GLU A 6 -11.12 20.99 -7.91
C GLU A 6 -9.73 20.37 -8.12
N LYS A 7 -9.19 19.67 -7.13
CA LYS A 7 -7.81 19.14 -7.18
C LYS A 7 -7.71 17.68 -7.64
N TYR A 8 -8.73 16.88 -7.36
CA TYR A 8 -8.68 15.42 -7.56
C TYR A 8 -9.81 14.88 -8.42
N SER A 9 -10.67 15.75 -8.98
CA SER A 9 -11.84 15.34 -9.78
C SER A 9 -12.78 14.41 -9.01
N VAL A 10 -12.86 14.56 -7.69
CA VAL A 10 -13.69 13.73 -6.79
C VAL A 10 -14.93 14.51 -6.37
N TYR A 11 -16.09 14.08 -6.87
CA TYR A 11 -17.38 14.60 -6.46
C TYR A 11 -17.98 13.72 -5.35
N LEU A 12 -18.40 14.34 -4.24
CA LEU A 12 -19.04 13.67 -3.12
C LEU A 12 -20.56 13.86 -3.18
N ASP A 13 -21.32 12.79 -2.98
CA ASP A 13 -22.78 12.88 -2.86
C ASP A 13 -23.23 13.28 -1.44
N SER A 14 -24.54 13.29 -1.20
CA SER A 14 -25.15 13.73 0.07
C SER A 14 -24.90 12.78 1.25
N THR A 15 -24.30 11.61 1.05
CA THR A 15 -23.96 10.68 2.15
C THR A 15 -22.74 11.14 2.94
N TRP A 16 -21.97 12.10 2.42
CA TRP A 16 -20.76 12.61 3.03
C TRP A 16 -21.05 13.75 4.02
N THR A 17 -20.43 13.69 5.20
CA THR A 17 -20.36 14.82 6.14
C THR A 17 -19.13 15.67 5.84
N THR A 18 -19.11 16.92 6.32
CA THR A 18 -17.92 17.79 6.23
C THR A 18 -16.67 17.13 6.84
N LYS A 19 -16.84 16.41 7.95
CA LYS A 19 -15.75 15.68 8.61
C LYS A 19 -15.22 14.54 7.74
N HIS A 20 -16.09 13.74 7.13
CA HIS A 20 -15.69 12.68 6.20
C HIS A 20 -14.95 13.25 4.98
N ALA A 21 -15.47 14.32 4.39
CA ALA A 21 -14.85 15.00 3.26
C ALA A 21 -13.46 15.55 3.61
N HIS A 22 -13.30 16.13 4.80
CA HIS A 22 -12.00 16.61 5.27
C HIS A 22 -11.00 15.45 5.49
N ALA A 23 -11.44 14.33 6.08
CA ALA A 23 -10.59 13.15 6.24
C ALA A 23 -10.13 12.60 4.88
N LEU A 24 -11.03 12.50 3.89
CA LEU A 24 -10.70 12.06 2.54
C LEU A 24 -9.70 13.01 1.86
N LEU A 25 -9.90 14.32 1.99
CA LEU A 25 -8.97 15.32 1.47
C LEU A 25 -7.56 15.13 2.05
N LYS A 26 -7.45 14.90 3.37
CA LYS A 26 -6.15 14.63 4.02
C LYS A 26 -5.47 13.38 3.49
N VAL A 27 -6.24 12.35 3.13
CA VAL A 27 -5.69 11.16 2.45
C VAL A 27 -5.10 11.53 1.10
N PHE A 28 -5.87 12.18 0.22
CA PHE A 28 -5.39 12.56 -1.11
C PHE A 28 -4.15 13.47 -1.06
N GLU A 29 -4.14 14.46 -0.15
CA GLU A 29 -2.99 15.34 0.07
C GLU A 29 -1.73 14.57 0.49
N SER A 30 -1.89 13.39 1.09
CA SER A 30 -0.77 12.54 1.53
C SER A 30 -0.25 11.56 0.48
N MET A 31 -0.94 11.35 -0.65
CA MET A 31 -0.62 10.27 -1.59
C MET A 31 0.40 10.64 -2.67
N SER A 32 0.39 11.86 -3.18
CA SER A 32 1.40 12.47 -4.05
C SER A 32 0.83 13.80 -4.57
N PRO A 33 1.66 14.83 -4.85
CA PRO A 33 1.16 16.11 -5.34
C PRO A 33 0.54 16.07 -6.75
N ASN A 34 0.84 15.07 -7.59
CA ASN A 34 0.48 15.07 -9.02
C ASN A 34 -0.30 13.81 -9.45
N LEU A 35 -1.46 13.57 -8.84
CA LEU A 35 -2.36 12.50 -9.28
C LEU A 35 -3.26 13.00 -10.41
N ASP A 36 -3.09 12.47 -11.62
CA ASP A 36 -4.00 12.73 -12.74
C ASP A 36 -5.16 11.71 -12.70
N LEU A 37 -6.28 12.13 -12.10
CA LEU A 37 -7.41 11.26 -11.81
C LEU A 37 -8.61 11.62 -12.69
N GLN A 38 -9.22 10.58 -13.26
CA GLN A 38 -10.49 10.71 -13.97
C GLN A 38 -11.60 11.12 -13.00
N PHE A 39 -12.54 11.93 -13.51
CA PHE A 39 -13.68 12.36 -12.72
C PHE A 39 -14.46 11.17 -12.14
N SER A 40 -14.81 11.28 -10.86
CA SER A 40 -15.46 10.21 -10.12
C SER A 40 -16.51 10.73 -9.14
N ARG A 41 -17.55 9.92 -8.93
CA ARG A 41 -18.63 10.20 -7.95
C ARG A 41 -18.56 9.21 -6.81
N TRP A 42 -18.52 9.74 -5.59
CA TRP A 42 -18.25 8.99 -4.37
C TRP A 42 -19.46 9.03 -3.45
N ARG A 43 -19.77 7.87 -2.86
CA ARG A 43 -20.81 7.70 -1.85
C ARG A 43 -20.32 6.81 -0.71
N ILE A 44 -20.93 6.96 0.45
CA ILE A 44 -20.74 6.12 1.63
C ILE A 44 -21.89 5.11 1.69
N THR A 45 -21.59 3.86 2.04
CA THR A 45 -22.57 2.82 2.35
C THR A 45 -22.38 2.29 3.78
N ASP A 46 -23.45 1.77 4.36
CA ASP A 46 -23.41 1.04 5.64
C ASP A 46 -23.14 -0.46 5.42
N ASP A 47 -23.07 -0.91 4.16
CA ASP A 47 -22.73 -2.28 3.81
C ASP A 47 -21.23 -2.55 4.02
N GLY A 48 -20.91 -3.78 4.44
CA GLY A 48 -19.55 -4.28 4.41
C GLY A 48 -19.06 -4.44 2.97
N LEU A 49 -17.87 -3.91 2.68
CA LEU A 49 -17.23 -4.00 1.36
C LEU A 49 -15.88 -4.69 1.48
N GLU A 50 -15.50 -5.46 0.47
CA GLU A 50 -14.13 -5.96 0.37
C GLU A 50 -13.15 -4.78 0.22
N HIS A 51 -12.07 -4.77 1.01
CA HIS A 51 -11.13 -3.64 1.08
C HIS A 51 -11.78 -2.28 1.38
N ASP A 52 -12.97 -2.29 1.96
CA ASP A 52 -13.77 -1.12 2.32
C ASP A 52 -14.17 -0.20 1.13
N ILE A 53 -14.02 -0.68 -0.11
CA ILE A 53 -14.28 0.10 -1.32
C ILE A 53 -14.79 -0.76 -2.48
N LYS A 54 -15.70 -0.20 -3.26
CA LYS A 54 -16.15 -0.73 -4.55
C LYS A 54 -16.03 0.34 -5.63
N ILE A 55 -15.43 -0.01 -6.76
CA ILE A 55 -15.22 0.90 -7.89
C ILE A 55 -15.89 0.32 -9.12
N GLU A 56 -16.79 1.10 -9.70
CA GLU A 56 -17.56 0.73 -10.90
C GLU A 56 -17.33 1.77 -11.99
N SER A 57 -17.13 1.32 -13.23
CA SER A 57 -16.91 2.21 -14.37
C SER A 57 -18.08 2.13 -15.33
N LYS A 58 -18.69 3.28 -15.66
CA LYS A 58 -19.73 3.38 -16.68
C LYS A 58 -19.50 4.61 -17.54
N ASP A 59 -19.39 4.43 -18.86
CA ASP A 59 -19.25 5.52 -19.84
C ASP A 59 -18.16 6.55 -19.47
N LYS A 60 -16.99 6.06 -19.04
CA LYS A 60 -15.82 6.85 -18.57
C LYS A 60 -16.01 7.61 -17.24
N LEU A 61 -17.12 7.39 -16.56
CA LEU A 61 -17.37 7.88 -15.20
C LEU A 61 -17.07 6.76 -14.19
N LYS A 62 -16.22 7.04 -13.20
CA LYS A 62 -15.99 6.13 -12.07
C LYS A 62 -16.99 6.42 -10.95
N PHE A 63 -17.68 5.39 -10.47
CA PHE A 63 -18.54 5.41 -9.30
C PHE A 63 -17.83 4.66 -8.17
N VAL A 64 -17.58 5.36 -7.07
CA VAL A 64 -16.86 4.84 -5.92
C VAL A 64 -17.82 4.75 -4.74
N THR A 65 -17.92 3.57 -4.15
CA THR A 65 -18.66 3.35 -2.90
C THR A 65 -17.64 2.97 -1.83
N ILE A 66 -17.63 3.69 -0.70
CA ILE A 66 -16.77 3.40 0.45
C ILE A 66 -17.63 2.98 1.63
N SER A 67 -17.18 1.99 2.40
CA SER A 67 -17.87 1.57 3.62
C SER A 67 -17.73 2.63 4.72
N ARG A 68 -18.78 2.87 5.50
CA ARG A 68 -18.74 3.81 6.63
C ARG A 68 -17.68 3.43 7.68
N ASP A 69 -17.37 2.14 7.79
CA ASP A 69 -16.45 1.59 8.79
C ASP A 69 -15.01 2.08 8.62
N VAL A 70 -14.65 2.69 7.48
CA VAL A 70 -13.34 3.33 7.30
C VAL A 70 -13.15 4.56 8.19
N PHE A 71 -14.24 5.16 8.67
CA PHE A 71 -14.21 6.34 9.52
C PHE A 71 -14.28 5.89 10.99
N PRO A 72 -13.34 6.31 11.85
CA PRO A 72 -13.36 5.92 13.26
C PRO A 72 -14.61 6.47 13.97
N VAL A 73 -15.19 5.64 14.84
CA VAL A 73 -16.46 5.90 15.56
C VAL A 73 -16.32 7.05 16.57
N GLU A 74 -15.13 7.26 17.16
CA GLU A 74 -14.90 8.27 18.20
C GLU A 74 -13.60 9.05 17.95
N GLU A 75 -13.71 10.38 17.80
CA GLU A 75 -12.57 11.29 17.80
C GLU A 75 -12.02 11.38 19.24
N SER A 76 -11.02 10.56 19.55
CA SER A 76 -10.17 10.78 20.72
C SER A 76 -8.71 10.86 20.30
N GLN A 77 -8.35 11.83 19.47
CA GLN A 77 -7.00 12.39 19.43
C GLN A 77 -6.92 13.64 18.55
N GLU A 78 -6.20 14.66 19.04
CA GLU A 78 -5.91 15.95 18.41
C GLU A 78 -5.07 15.86 17.10
N VAL A 79 -4.81 14.65 16.61
CA VAL A 79 -4.01 14.43 15.40
C VAL A 79 -4.88 13.75 14.35
N VAL A 80 -5.34 14.54 13.38
CA VAL A 80 -6.13 14.11 12.22
C VAL A 80 -5.23 13.35 11.22
N SER A 81 -4.66 12.22 11.64
CA SER A 81 -4.07 11.27 10.70
C SER A 81 -5.23 10.45 10.12
N PRO A 82 -5.35 10.31 8.78
CA PRO A 82 -6.41 9.51 8.21
C PRO A 82 -6.35 8.06 8.73
N GLY A 83 -7.51 7.48 9.02
CA GLY A 83 -7.58 6.07 9.42
C GLY A 83 -6.99 5.17 8.33
N LYS A 84 -6.21 4.16 8.73
CA LYS A 84 -5.53 3.21 7.82
C LYS A 84 -6.46 2.57 6.79
N HIS A 85 -7.71 2.31 7.17
CA HIS A 85 -8.74 1.75 6.29
C HIS A 85 -9.12 2.73 5.17
N LEU A 86 -9.38 4.00 5.53
CA LEU A 86 -9.66 5.04 4.54
C LEU A 86 -8.46 5.27 3.62
N TYR A 87 -7.24 5.28 4.16
CA TYR A 87 -6.03 5.37 3.35
C TYR A 87 -5.97 4.23 2.33
N TYR A 88 -6.09 2.98 2.78
CA TYR A 88 -5.98 1.82 1.88
C TYR A 88 -7.10 1.77 0.84
N ALA A 89 -8.33 2.14 1.19
CA ALA A 89 -9.44 2.29 0.24
C ALA A 89 -9.10 3.29 -0.88
N VAL A 90 -8.51 4.44 -0.54
CA VAL A 90 -8.08 5.41 -1.55
C VAL A 90 -6.89 4.89 -2.37
N VAL A 91 -5.97 4.11 -1.79
CA VAL A 91 -4.88 3.47 -2.56
C VAL A 91 -5.48 2.55 -3.62
N GLN A 92 -6.48 1.73 -3.27
CA GLN A 92 -7.20 0.88 -4.24
C GLN A 92 -7.77 1.71 -5.38
N TYR A 93 -8.39 2.87 -5.08
CA TYR A 93 -8.90 3.76 -6.12
C TYR A 93 -7.81 4.33 -7.04
N VAL A 94 -6.77 4.93 -6.45
CA VAL A 94 -5.69 5.58 -7.19
C VAL A 94 -4.95 4.57 -8.06
N THR A 95 -4.72 3.36 -7.56
CA THR A 95 -3.97 2.31 -8.26
C THR A 95 -4.81 1.46 -9.20
N GLU A 96 -6.07 1.83 -9.45
CA GLU A 96 -7.00 1.09 -10.30
C GLU A 96 -7.18 -0.37 -9.84
N ASN A 97 -7.56 -0.53 -8.57
CA ASN A 97 -7.62 -1.82 -7.85
C ASN A 97 -6.29 -2.59 -7.91
N GLY A 98 -5.17 -1.88 -7.71
CA GLY A 98 -3.84 -2.49 -7.70
C GLY A 98 -3.31 -2.91 -9.08
N THR A 99 -3.90 -2.47 -10.17
CA THR A 99 -3.42 -2.83 -11.53
C THR A 99 -2.35 -1.86 -12.05
N ASN A 100 -2.31 -0.62 -11.56
CA ASN A 100 -1.35 0.38 -12.00
C ASN A 100 -0.03 0.32 -11.18
N ARG A 101 0.96 -0.42 -11.70
CA ARG A 101 2.27 -0.61 -11.05
C ARG A 101 3.01 0.69 -10.76
N ALA A 102 3.01 1.64 -11.70
CA ALA A 102 3.73 2.90 -11.53
C ALA A 102 3.20 3.71 -10.34
N LEU A 103 1.89 3.72 -10.12
CA LEU A 103 1.28 4.39 -8.97
C LEU A 103 1.53 3.64 -7.66
N ILE A 104 1.56 2.31 -7.67
CA ILE A 104 1.93 1.50 -6.49
C ILE A 104 3.35 1.83 -6.04
N GLU A 105 4.32 1.82 -6.96
CA GLU A 105 5.72 2.14 -6.65
C GLU A 105 5.90 3.60 -6.22
N LEU A 106 5.17 4.52 -6.87
CA LEU A 106 5.17 5.93 -6.44
C LEU A 106 4.69 6.08 -5.00
N ILE A 107 3.63 5.37 -4.61
CA ILE A 107 3.12 5.38 -3.23
C ILE A 107 4.15 4.77 -2.26
N LEU A 108 4.75 3.63 -2.63
CA LEU A 108 5.80 2.99 -1.83
C LEU A 108 6.97 3.95 -1.57
N GLN A 109 7.43 4.64 -2.60
CA GLN A 109 8.52 5.60 -2.50
C GLN A 109 8.10 6.86 -1.75
N ALA A 110 6.99 7.49 -2.13
CA ALA A 110 6.58 8.79 -1.60
C ALA A 110 6.17 8.71 -0.12
N ARG A 111 5.48 7.64 0.29
CA ARG A 111 4.97 7.50 1.66
C ARG A 111 5.90 6.73 2.58
N TYR A 112 6.54 5.67 2.09
CA TYR A 112 7.37 4.78 2.92
C TYR A 112 8.87 4.89 2.65
N GLY A 113 9.28 5.63 1.62
CA GLY A 113 10.69 5.75 1.23
C GLY A 113 11.26 4.49 0.59
N ILE A 114 10.39 3.61 0.09
CA ILE A 114 10.75 2.27 -0.39
C ILE A 114 10.69 2.22 -1.90
N SER A 115 11.82 1.90 -2.51
CA SER A 115 11.89 1.56 -3.93
C SER A 115 11.68 0.05 -4.15
N VAL A 116 11.14 -0.31 -5.31
CA VAL A 116 10.99 -1.71 -5.74
C VAL A 116 11.79 -1.89 -7.03
N PRO A 117 13.12 -2.07 -6.95
CA PRO A 117 13.94 -2.26 -8.14
C PRO A 117 13.49 -3.50 -8.90
N SER A 118 13.42 -3.38 -10.23
CA SER A 118 13.35 -4.57 -11.07
C SER A 118 14.62 -5.40 -10.91
N TYR A 119 14.51 -6.70 -11.16
CA TYR A 119 15.67 -7.60 -11.10
C TYR A 119 16.90 -7.05 -11.86
N ASP A 120 16.72 -6.56 -13.08
CA ASP A 120 17.82 -6.03 -13.92
C ASP A 120 18.44 -4.74 -13.37
N SER A 121 17.72 -4.05 -12.49
CA SER A 121 18.10 -2.77 -11.89
C SER A 121 18.54 -2.90 -10.42
N LEU A 122 18.75 -4.12 -9.93
CA LEU A 122 19.18 -4.33 -8.55
C LEU A 122 20.51 -3.61 -8.26
N PRO A 123 20.64 -2.95 -7.09
CA PRO A 123 21.91 -2.37 -6.66
C PRO A 123 23.02 -3.43 -6.66
N ASP A 124 24.25 -3.05 -7.05
CA ASP A 124 25.37 -4.00 -7.15
C ASP A 124 25.69 -4.70 -5.82
N GLU A 125 25.45 -4.04 -4.70
CA GLU A 125 25.51 -4.60 -3.33
C GLU A 125 24.51 -5.74 -3.07
N THR A 126 23.48 -5.86 -3.90
CA THR A 126 22.47 -6.94 -3.90
C THR A 126 22.79 -8.03 -4.92
N LYS A 127 23.54 -7.70 -5.99
CA LYS A 127 23.95 -8.65 -7.03
C LYS A 127 25.00 -9.63 -6.47
N ASN A 128 24.54 -10.72 -5.90
CA ASN A 128 25.37 -11.92 -5.82
C ASN A 128 25.51 -12.48 -7.25
N LYS A 129 26.67 -13.03 -7.64
CA LYS A 129 27.07 -13.36 -9.03
C LYS A 129 26.20 -14.39 -9.80
N THR A 130 24.97 -14.71 -9.35
CA THR A 130 24.07 -15.64 -10.02
C THR A 130 22.73 -14.97 -10.33
N THR A 131 22.53 -14.72 -11.62
CA THR A 131 21.43 -13.99 -12.26
C THR A 131 20.04 -14.66 -12.19
N LYS A 132 19.87 -15.69 -11.33
CA LYS A 132 18.62 -16.48 -11.21
C LYS A 132 17.97 -16.43 -9.83
N ARG A 133 18.44 -15.54 -8.93
CA ARG A 133 17.99 -15.53 -7.53
C ARG A 133 16.81 -14.62 -7.24
N TYR A 134 16.45 -13.69 -8.12
CA TYR A 134 15.39 -12.73 -7.84
C TYR A 134 14.42 -12.60 -9.00
N SER A 135 13.23 -12.13 -8.68
CA SER A 135 12.10 -11.92 -9.58
C SER A 135 11.44 -10.60 -9.24
N ASP A 136 10.60 -10.08 -10.14
CA ASP A 136 9.78 -8.92 -9.83
C ASP A 136 8.63 -9.31 -8.89
N PHE A 137 8.18 -8.37 -8.04
CA PHE A 137 6.96 -8.54 -7.26
C PHE A 137 5.73 -8.51 -8.16
N GLU A 138 4.72 -9.29 -7.80
CA GLU A 138 3.37 -9.10 -8.32
C GLU A 138 2.72 -7.86 -7.68
N ASN A 139 1.82 -7.19 -8.39
CA ASN A 139 1.20 -5.97 -7.85
C ASN A 139 0.38 -6.23 -6.58
N HIS A 140 -0.28 -7.38 -6.48
CA HIS A 140 -1.07 -7.74 -5.30
C HIS A 140 -0.19 -7.92 -4.07
N ASP A 141 1.05 -8.39 -4.23
CA ASP A 141 2.04 -8.50 -3.14
C ASP A 141 2.45 -7.12 -2.63
N LEU A 142 2.67 -6.18 -3.55
CA LEU A 142 2.99 -4.80 -3.19
C LEU A 142 1.82 -4.10 -2.51
N MET A 143 0.60 -4.33 -2.96
CA MET A 143 -0.61 -3.82 -2.31
C MET A 143 -0.75 -4.38 -0.89
N LEU A 144 -0.45 -5.66 -0.68
CA LEU A 144 -0.37 -6.27 0.63
C LEU A 144 0.70 -5.59 1.50
N ILE A 145 1.91 -5.37 0.98
CA ILE A 145 2.98 -4.68 1.70
C ILE A 145 2.57 -3.25 2.09
N ILE A 146 1.96 -2.47 1.19
CA ILE A 146 1.42 -1.13 1.48
C ILE A 146 0.43 -1.21 2.64
N SER A 147 -0.51 -2.15 2.58
CA SER A 147 -1.53 -2.30 3.62
C SER A 147 -0.93 -2.62 4.99
N VAL A 148 0.16 -3.41 5.03
CA VAL A 148 0.85 -3.74 6.29
C VAL A 148 1.69 -2.56 6.78
N PHE A 149 2.37 -1.87 5.88
CA PHE A 149 3.20 -0.71 6.25
C PHE A 149 2.37 0.46 6.76
N GLU A 150 1.14 0.62 6.30
CA GLU A 150 0.19 1.62 6.81
C GLU A 150 -0.23 1.34 8.26
N GLU A 151 -0.18 0.09 8.73
CA GLU A 151 -0.52 -0.25 10.12
C GLU A 151 0.49 0.30 11.14
N PHE A 152 1.69 0.68 10.70
CA PHE A 152 2.69 1.30 11.57
C PHE A 152 2.27 2.74 11.91
N PRO A 153 2.66 3.27 13.08
CA PRO A 153 2.54 4.70 13.38
C PRO A 153 3.15 5.54 12.26
N GLN A 154 2.54 6.69 11.95
CA GLN A 154 2.97 7.57 10.85
C GLN A 154 4.46 7.97 10.94
N ALA A 155 4.98 8.17 12.16
CA ALA A 155 6.40 8.45 12.40
C ALA A 155 7.34 7.33 11.95
N LEU A 156 6.83 6.10 11.77
CA LEU A 156 7.56 4.90 11.35
C LEU A 156 7.23 4.46 9.91
N HIS A 157 6.44 5.27 9.17
CA HIS A 157 6.16 4.97 7.77
C HIS A 157 7.45 5.00 6.93
N LYS A 158 8.28 6.04 7.11
CA LYS A 158 9.61 6.17 6.50
C LYS A 158 10.70 5.85 7.50
N ILE A 159 11.45 4.80 7.24
CA ILE A 159 12.63 4.44 8.04
C ILE A 159 13.85 4.71 7.16
N PRO A 160 14.69 5.74 7.42
CA PRO A 160 15.75 6.16 6.50
C PRO A 160 16.74 5.06 6.08
N ARG A 161 16.91 4.04 6.92
CA ARG A 161 17.80 2.90 6.65
C ARG A 161 17.17 1.85 5.75
N LEU A 162 15.84 1.74 5.68
CA LEU A 162 15.15 0.82 4.79
C LEU A 162 14.89 1.54 3.45
N LYS A 163 15.62 1.13 2.41
CA LYS A 163 15.65 1.81 1.11
C LYS A 163 14.82 1.09 0.05
N TYR A 164 14.86 -0.25 0.04
CA TYR A 164 14.16 -1.04 -0.98
C TYR A 164 13.77 -2.43 -0.46
N ILE A 165 12.93 -3.11 -1.24
CA ILE A 165 12.52 -4.50 -1.01
C ILE A 165 12.83 -5.32 -2.27
N VAL A 166 13.13 -6.60 -2.11
CA VAL A 166 13.40 -7.53 -3.23
C VAL A 166 12.66 -8.85 -3.03
N ARG A 167 12.24 -9.48 -4.13
CA ARG A 167 11.62 -10.81 -4.13
C ARG A 167 12.63 -11.84 -4.61
N ARG A 168 12.94 -12.81 -3.75
CA ARG A 168 13.82 -13.94 -4.04
C ARG A 168 13.02 -15.11 -4.62
N VAL A 169 13.54 -15.73 -5.68
CA VAL A 169 13.02 -16.97 -6.26
C VAL A 169 13.41 -18.14 -5.33
N ASP A 170 12.48 -19.03 -5.07
CA ASP A 170 12.77 -20.20 -4.24
C ASP A 170 13.51 -21.26 -5.05
N ASN A 171 14.60 -21.77 -4.48
CA ASN A 171 15.41 -22.82 -5.08
C ASN A 171 15.71 -23.91 -4.05
N GLU A 172 15.99 -25.13 -4.51
CA GLU A 172 16.29 -26.28 -3.63
C GLU A 172 17.49 -26.02 -2.70
N ASP A 173 18.47 -25.22 -3.14
CA ASP A 173 19.63 -24.82 -2.31
C ASP A 173 19.28 -23.83 -1.17
N ASP A 174 18.08 -23.24 -1.19
CA ASP A 174 17.60 -22.29 -0.18
C ASP A 174 16.86 -22.99 1.00
N GLU A 175 16.86 -24.33 1.12
CA GLU A 175 16.18 -25.05 2.21
C GLU A 175 16.60 -24.61 3.63
N ASN A 176 17.85 -24.16 3.80
CA ASN A 176 18.35 -23.61 5.06
C ASN A 176 18.22 -22.08 5.19
N ARG A 177 17.70 -21.41 4.15
CA ARG A 177 17.48 -19.97 4.14
C ARG A 177 16.08 -19.67 4.65
N GLY A 178 15.98 -18.64 5.49
CA GLY A 178 14.70 -18.19 6.00
C GLY A 178 13.79 -17.72 4.87
N VAL A 179 12.48 -17.74 5.12
CA VAL A 179 11.49 -17.23 4.15
C VAL A 179 11.61 -15.73 3.92
N SER A 180 12.24 -14.99 4.83
CA SER A 180 12.51 -13.57 4.71
C SER A 180 13.76 -13.15 5.47
N HIS A 181 14.37 -12.04 5.06
CA HIS A 181 15.56 -11.48 5.70
C HIS A 181 15.57 -9.95 5.63
N ALA A 182 15.60 -9.30 6.79
CA ALA A 182 15.94 -7.89 6.93
C ALA A 182 17.46 -7.69 6.94
N LEU A 183 18.02 -7.24 5.82
CA LEU A 183 19.43 -6.89 5.70
C LEU A 183 19.66 -5.44 6.13
N THR A 184 19.53 -5.17 7.43
CA THR A 184 19.55 -3.82 8.02
C THR A 184 20.87 -3.06 7.80
N SER A 185 21.98 -3.78 7.62
CA SER A 185 23.29 -3.18 7.25
C SER A 185 23.38 -2.79 5.78
N ARG A 186 22.58 -3.41 4.91
CA ARG A 186 22.54 -3.13 3.46
C ARG A 186 21.34 -2.26 3.05
N GLY A 187 20.34 -2.16 3.92
CA GLY A 187 19.23 -1.25 3.73
C GLY A 187 18.03 -1.83 2.99
N TYR A 188 17.85 -3.16 2.98
CA TYR A 188 16.72 -3.78 2.26
C TYR A 188 16.17 -5.03 2.95
N ILE A 189 14.93 -5.39 2.59
CA ILE A 189 14.31 -6.65 2.98
C ILE A 189 14.24 -7.56 1.76
N GLU A 190 14.64 -8.81 1.94
CA GLU A 190 14.46 -9.90 0.99
C GLU A 190 13.26 -10.75 1.42
N PHE A 191 12.28 -10.94 0.53
CA PHE A 191 11.16 -11.84 0.74
C PHE A 191 11.23 -13.00 -0.25
N ALA A 192 11.13 -14.23 0.24
CA ALA A 192 10.94 -15.40 -0.61
C ALA A 192 9.60 -15.34 -1.34
N GLU A 193 9.55 -15.85 -2.57
CA GLU A 193 8.30 -15.93 -3.33
C GLU A 193 7.24 -16.81 -2.65
N SER A 194 7.64 -17.87 -1.95
CA SER A 194 6.75 -18.75 -1.17
C SER A 194 6.04 -18.08 -0.01
N ILE A 195 6.39 -16.84 0.35
CA ILE A 195 5.58 -16.04 1.29
C ILE A 195 4.27 -15.60 0.62
N PHE A 196 4.31 -15.34 -0.68
CA PHE A 196 3.22 -14.72 -1.44
C PHE A 196 2.34 -15.74 -2.17
N THR A 197 2.83 -16.95 -2.40
CA THR A 197 2.04 -18.03 -3.04
C THR A 197 1.04 -18.69 -2.09
N ARG A 198 0.99 -18.30 -0.82
CA ARG A 198 0.17 -18.95 0.21
C ARG A 198 -1.28 -18.46 0.16
N ARG A 199 -2.19 -19.31 -0.34
CA ARG A 199 -3.56 -18.95 -0.73
C ARG A 199 -4.61 -19.12 0.37
N HIS A 200 -4.25 -19.55 1.57
CA HIS A 200 -5.20 -19.72 2.68
C HIS A 200 -5.19 -18.57 3.69
N PHE A 201 -6.33 -18.30 4.34
CA PHE A 201 -6.50 -17.22 5.32
C PHE A 201 -5.47 -17.23 6.48
N ARG A 202 -5.15 -18.41 7.02
CA ARG A 202 -4.09 -18.53 8.05
C ARG A 202 -2.74 -18.09 7.51
N GLU A 203 -2.47 -18.37 6.25
CA GLU A 203 -1.21 -18.05 5.60
C GLU A 203 -1.12 -16.56 5.28
N PHE A 204 -2.23 -15.93 4.90
CA PHE A 204 -2.33 -14.48 4.75
C PHE A 204 -1.94 -13.74 6.05
N ILE A 205 -2.44 -14.20 7.21
CA ILE A 205 -2.05 -13.63 8.51
C ILE A 205 -0.55 -13.80 8.78
N ILE A 206 0.02 -14.96 8.42
CA ILE A 206 1.45 -15.23 8.58
C ILE A 206 2.26 -14.28 7.69
N THR A 207 1.87 -14.08 6.42
CA THR A 207 2.54 -13.18 5.49
C THR A 207 2.53 -11.73 6.00
N ARG A 208 1.39 -11.23 6.49
CA ARG A 208 1.32 -9.90 7.11
C ARG A 208 2.30 -9.76 8.28
N ARG A 209 2.33 -10.75 9.16
CA ARG A 209 3.23 -10.77 10.33
C ARG A 209 4.70 -10.78 9.90
N ILE A 210 5.05 -11.56 8.87
CA ILE A 210 6.41 -11.59 8.33
C ILE A 210 6.79 -10.20 7.79
N ILE A 211 5.95 -9.57 6.96
CA ILE A 211 6.20 -8.23 6.42
C ILE A 211 6.42 -7.21 7.56
N ALA A 212 5.55 -7.23 8.57
CA ALA A 212 5.68 -6.34 9.73
C ALA A 212 6.95 -6.64 10.55
N HIS A 213 7.27 -7.91 10.76
CA HIS A 213 8.47 -8.36 11.48
C HIS A 213 9.75 -7.86 10.79
N GLU A 214 9.86 -8.04 9.48
CA GLU A 214 11.06 -7.61 8.74
C GLU A 214 11.23 -6.09 8.73
N LYS A 215 10.13 -5.33 8.62
CA LYS A 215 10.20 -3.86 8.76
C LYS A 215 10.66 -3.46 10.16
N ALA A 216 10.22 -4.16 11.20
CA ALA A 216 10.56 -3.83 12.59
C ALA A 216 12.06 -4.00 12.91
N HIS A 217 12.78 -4.88 12.21
CA HIS A 217 14.25 -4.99 12.35
C HIS A 217 14.99 -3.69 12.03
N PHE A 218 14.42 -2.80 11.21
CA PHE A 218 15.04 -1.51 10.86
C PHE A 218 14.84 -0.43 11.92
N LEU A 219 14.10 -0.72 12.99
CA LEU A 219 13.87 0.19 14.11
C LEU A 219 14.92 0.06 15.23
N TRP A 220 15.79 -0.95 15.15
CA TRP A 220 16.77 -1.30 16.19
C TRP A 220 18.19 -1.47 15.61
#